data_AF-A0A0C3Q835-F1
#
_entry.id   AF-A0A0C3Q835-F1
#
_cell.length_a   1.000
_cell.length_b   1.000
_cell.length_c   1.000
_cell.angle_alpha   90.00
_cell.angle_beta   90.00
_cell.angle_gamma   90.00
#
_symmetry.space_group_name_H-M   'P 1'
#
loop_
_entity.id
_entity.type
_entity.pdbx_description
1 polymer ?
#
loop_
_entity_poly.entity_id
_entity_poly.type
_entity_poly.pdbx_seq_one_letter_code
_entity_poly.pdbx_strand_id
1 'polypeptide(L)'
;AAVFNIFLHVIYGLPFHRYGPTLAIMSEVLGALSKYGAPSVQIDSDIYTFLRKNIHTNPLQAYAIAASSNLEGVCVAASEKTLGLSLSGLSEADSILMGPQYLRRLFFLHLGRINALRRVTDAPPQGHSEVSSCSAAQRRHLQHLWNAGKGTLLMRPFPQNTSVQDLVVIFGSLIGETSCLECRAQIQARIGRLVQDWSRVKRTI
;
A
#
# COMPACT_ATOMS: atom_id res chain seq x y z
N ALA A 1 9.40 -34.25 5.43
CA ALA A 1 8.59 -35.07 4.49
C ALA A 1 7.78 -34.21 3.52
N ALA A 2 6.96 -33.26 3.99
CA ALA A 2 6.08 -32.45 3.11
C ALA A 2 6.83 -31.58 2.08
N VAL A 3 7.94 -30.94 2.48
CA VAL A 3 8.78 -30.10 1.60
C VAL A 3 9.32 -30.91 0.42
N PHE A 4 9.92 -32.06 0.68
CA PHE A 4 10.45 -32.95 -0.36
C PHE A 4 9.35 -33.44 -1.31
N ASN A 5 8.19 -33.82 -0.77
CA ASN A 5 7.05 -34.24 -1.60
C ASN A 5 6.59 -33.10 -2.54
N ILE A 6 6.38 -31.90 -2.01
CA ILE A 6 5.95 -30.76 -2.83
C ILE A 6 7.04 -30.38 -3.84
N PHE A 7 8.31 -30.41 -3.46
CA PHE A 7 9.44 -30.18 -4.36
C PHE A 7 9.43 -31.14 -5.55
N LEU A 8 9.24 -32.45 -5.33
CA LEU A 8 9.14 -33.42 -6.42
C LEU A 8 7.93 -33.14 -7.31
N HIS A 9 6.77 -32.85 -6.73
CA HIS A 9 5.59 -32.49 -7.50
C HIS A 9 5.83 -31.27 -8.39
N VAL A 10 6.52 -30.24 -7.88
CA VAL A 10 6.89 -29.06 -8.67
C VAL A 10 7.81 -29.44 -9.84
N ILE A 11 8.88 -30.22 -9.59
CA ILE A 11 9.84 -30.60 -10.63
C ILE A 11 9.18 -31.42 -11.74
N TYR A 12 8.28 -32.33 -11.37
CA TYR A 12 7.58 -33.19 -12.34
C TYR A 12 6.32 -32.53 -12.94
N GLY A 13 6.02 -31.26 -12.61
CA GLY A 13 4.84 -30.56 -13.11
C GLY A 13 3.51 -31.16 -12.64
N LEU A 14 3.51 -31.79 -11.47
CA LEU A 14 2.34 -32.42 -10.86
C LEU A 14 1.64 -31.47 -9.87
N PRO A 15 0.30 -31.49 -9.79
CA PRO A 15 -0.43 -30.68 -8.81
C PRO A 15 -0.04 -31.03 -7.38
N PHE A 16 0.24 -30.01 -6.56
CA PHE A 16 0.62 -30.19 -5.15
C PHE A 16 -0.41 -29.66 -4.14
N HIS A 17 -1.49 -29.01 -4.61
CA HIS A 17 -2.48 -28.35 -3.73
C HIS A 17 -3.16 -29.30 -2.74
N ARG A 18 -3.37 -30.56 -3.13
CA ARG A 18 -3.95 -31.61 -2.27
C ARG A 18 -3.18 -31.89 -0.99
N TYR A 19 -1.90 -31.48 -0.92
CA TYR A 19 -1.05 -31.69 0.25
C TYR A 19 -1.09 -30.52 1.25
N GLY A 20 -1.96 -29.53 1.04
CA GLY A 20 -2.14 -28.40 1.95
C GLY A 20 -0.85 -27.60 2.19
N PRO A 21 -0.13 -27.16 1.15
CA PRO A 21 1.12 -26.41 1.31
C PRO A 21 0.89 -25.14 2.12
N THR A 22 1.76 -24.89 3.11
CA THR A 22 1.82 -23.61 3.83
C THR A 22 2.85 -22.69 3.19
N LEU A 23 2.80 -21.38 3.52
CA LEU A 23 3.82 -20.42 3.08
C LEU A 23 5.23 -20.81 3.57
N ALA A 24 5.36 -21.33 4.79
CA ALA A 24 6.63 -21.82 5.31
C ALA A 24 7.20 -22.95 4.45
N ILE A 25 6.37 -23.95 4.11
CA ILE A 25 6.78 -25.05 3.22
C ILE A 25 7.15 -24.52 1.84
N MET A 26 6.38 -23.56 1.30
CA MET A 26 6.67 -22.98 -0.02
C MET A 26 8.00 -22.22 -0.04
N SER A 27 8.35 -21.53 1.05
CA SER A 27 9.65 -20.88 1.22
C SER A 27 10.81 -21.88 1.11
N GLU A 28 10.69 -23.02 1.81
CA GLU A 28 11.70 -24.08 1.76
C GLU A 28 11.78 -24.75 0.38
N VAL A 29 10.64 -24.95 -0.29
CA VAL A 29 10.59 -25.52 -1.64
C VAL A 29 11.29 -24.60 -2.64
N LEU A 30 11.03 -23.29 -2.60
CA LEU A 30 11.70 -22.32 -3.46
C LEU A 30 13.21 -22.26 -3.19
N GLY A 31 13.62 -22.30 -1.92
CA GLY A 31 15.02 -22.40 -1.53
C GLY A 31 15.70 -23.66 -2.07
N ALA A 32 15.01 -24.80 -2.03
CA ALA A 32 15.50 -26.05 -2.59
C ALA A 32 15.62 -26.00 -4.13
N LEU A 33 14.62 -25.44 -4.82
CA LEU A 33 14.67 -25.26 -6.28
C LEU A 33 15.89 -24.45 -6.71
N SER A 34 16.14 -23.32 -6.02
CA SER A 34 17.33 -22.50 -6.25
C SER A 34 18.62 -23.28 -5.97
N LYS A 35 18.70 -23.96 -4.81
CA LYS A 35 19.88 -24.75 -4.40
C LYS A 35 20.24 -25.86 -5.38
N TYR A 36 19.24 -26.50 -5.97
CA TYR A 36 19.44 -27.63 -6.90
C TYR A 36 19.43 -27.20 -8.38
N GLY A 37 19.46 -25.90 -8.68
CA GLY A 37 19.58 -25.39 -10.05
C GLY A 37 18.35 -25.62 -10.92
N ALA A 38 17.16 -25.73 -10.29
CA ALA A 38 15.91 -25.84 -11.02
C ALA A 38 15.63 -24.55 -11.82
N PRO A 39 14.90 -24.64 -12.95
CA PRO A 39 14.54 -23.47 -13.74
C PRO A 39 13.71 -22.48 -12.92
N SER A 40 13.82 -21.20 -13.27
CA SER A 40 13.05 -20.13 -12.64
C SER A 40 11.55 -20.40 -12.70
N VAL A 41 10.85 -20.09 -11.62
CA VAL A 41 9.41 -20.29 -11.50
C VAL A 41 8.68 -19.45 -12.55
N GLN A 42 7.90 -20.10 -13.40
CA GLN A 42 7.12 -19.45 -14.45
C GLN A 42 5.85 -18.81 -13.89
N ILE A 43 5.35 -17.79 -14.59
CA ILE A 43 4.12 -17.04 -14.21
C ILE A 43 2.89 -17.96 -14.18
N ASP A 44 2.82 -18.94 -15.09
CA ASP A 44 1.68 -19.87 -15.18
C ASP A 44 1.82 -21.08 -14.23
N SER A 45 2.83 -21.08 -13.37
CA SER A 45 3.05 -22.20 -12.43
C SER A 45 2.02 -22.22 -11.29
N ASP A 46 1.78 -23.42 -10.76
CA ASP A 46 1.00 -23.62 -9.54
C ASP A 46 1.59 -22.88 -8.33
N ILE A 47 2.92 -22.67 -8.30
CA ILE A 47 3.60 -21.87 -7.27
C ILE A 47 3.17 -20.41 -7.35
N TYR A 48 3.22 -19.82 -8.54
CA TYR A 48 2.84 -18.42 -8.75
C TYR A 48 1.37 -18.20 -8.35
N THR A 49 0.49 -19.11 -8.76
CA THR A 49 -0.92 -19.11 -8.37
C THR A 49 -1.11 -19.27 -6.86
N PHE A 50 -0.37 -20.17 -6.23
CA PHE A 50 -0.41 -20.39 -4.78
C PHE A 50 -0.01 -19.13 -4.00
N LEU A 51 1.10 -18.49 -4.38
CA LEU A 51 1.56 -17.28 -3.71
C LEU A 51 0.55 -16.14 -3.87
N ARG A 52 -0.02 -15.96 -5.08
CA ARG A 52 -1.05 -14.94 -5.31
C ARG A 52 -2.29 -15.14 -4.44
N LYS A 53 -2.75 -16.38 -4.24
CA LYS A 53 -3.88 -16.68 -3.36
C LYS A 53 -3.60 -16.28 -1.91
N ASN A 54 -2.36 -16.42 -1.45
CA ASN A 54 -1.95 -16.10 -0.08
C ASN A 54 -1.64 -14.62 0.18
N ILE A 55 -1.63 -13.76 -0.85
CA ILE A 55 -1.41 -12.31 -0.69
C ILE A 55 -2.45 -11.69 0.26
N HIS A 56 -3.70 -12.13 0.19
CA HIS A 56 -4.76 -11.52 1.00
C HIS A 56 -4.72 -11.93 2.47
N THR A 57 -4.18 -13.11 2.77
CA THR A 57 -4.10 -13.63 4.14
C THR A 57 -2.80 -13.22 4.82
N ASN A 58 -1.68 -13.29 4.11
CA ASN A 58 -0.35 -13.01 4.65
C ASN A 58 0.51 -12.23 3.64
N PRO A 59 0.18 -10.96 3.34
CA PRO A 59 0.81 -10.21 2.25
C PRO A 59 2.32 -10.02 2.45
N LEU A 60 2.77 -9.79 3.69
CA LEU A 60 4.19 -9.57 3.98
C LEU A 60 5.03 -10.83 3.75
N GLN A 61 4.53 -11.97 4.23
CA GLN A 61 5.20 -13.26 4.06
C GLN A 61 5.18 -13.71 2.59
N ALA A 62 4.04 -13.53 1.89
CA ALA A 62 3.94 -13.79 0.46
C ALA A 62 4.90 -12.91 -0.34
N TYR A 63 5.04 -11.62 0.03
CA TYR A 63 6.03 -10.71 -0.55
C TYR A 63 7.47 -11.19 -0.30
N ALA A 64 7.80 -11.62 0.92
CA ALA A 64 9.13 -12.10 1.27
C ALA A 64 9.53 -13.34 0.49
N ILE A 65 8.64 -14.32 0.43
CA ILE A 65 8.85 -15.57 -0.31
C ILE A 65 8.96 -15.32 -1.81
N ALA A 66 8.13 -14.42 -2.36
CA ALA A 66 8.23 -14.04 -3.77
C ALA A 66 9.56 -13.33 -4.08
N ALA A 67 9.99 -12.44 -3.19
CA ALA A 67 11.21 -11.66 -3.34
C ALA A 67 12.46 -12.55 -3.33
N SER A 68 12.51 -13.60 -2.50
CA SER A 68 13.64 -14.54 -2.45
C SER A 68 13.89 -15.27 -3.78
N SER A 69 12.85 -15.36 -4.62
CA SER A 69 12.88 -16.02 -5.94
C SER A 69 12.71 -15.04 -7.10
N ASN A 70 12.84 -13.74 -6.86
CA ASN A 70 12.68 -12.67 -7.86
C ASN A 70 11.34 -12.74 -8.64
N LEU A 71 10.25 -13.16 -7.97
CA LEU A 71 8.92 -13.25 -8.55
C LEU A 71 8.23 -11.89 -8.58
N GLU A 72 8.74 -11.00 -9.44
CA GLU A 72 8.36 -9.59 -9.51
C GLU A 72 6.84 -9.35 -9.56
N GLY A 73 6.11 -10.10 -10.38
CA GLY A 73 4.66 -9.96 -10.50
C GLY A 73 3.91 -10.24 -9.19
N VAL A 74 4.38 -11.18 -8.37
CA VAL A 74 3.82 -11.45 -7.05
C VAL A 74 4.23 -10.35 -6.06
N CYS A 75 5.48 -9.90 -6.09
CA CYS A 75 5.95 -8.82 -5.22
C CYS A 75 5.17 -7.52 -5.46
N VAL A 76 4.93 -7.15 -6.72
CA VAL A 76 4.11 -5.98 -7.10
C VAL A 76 2.69 -6.13 -6.55
N ALA A 77 2.05 -7.28 -6.78
CA ALA A 77 0.69 -7.52 -6.28
C ALA A 77 0.60 -7.52 -4.74
N ALA A 78 1.59 -8.09 -4.05
CA ALA A 78 1.63 -8.17 -2.61
C ALA A 78 1.91 -6.80 -1.95
N SER A 79 2.75 -5.98 -2.58
CA SER A 79 3.18 -4.68 -2.04
C SER A 79 2.05 -3.69 -1.80
N GLU A 80 0.96 -3.77 -2.56
CA GLU A 80 -0.21 -2.93 -2.24
C GLU A 80 -0.84 -3.35 -0.92
N LYS A 81 -0.96 -4.66 -0.69
CA LYS A 81 -1.62 -5.21 0.50
C LYS A 81 -0.77 -5.05 1.75
N THR A 82 0.54 -4.83 1.63
CA THR A 82 1.40 -4.49 2.78
C THR A 82 1.17 -3.07 3.28
N LEU A 83 0.56 -2.16 2.50
CA LEU A 83 0.33 -0.77 2.94
C LEU A 83 -0.47 -0.67 4.23
N GLY A 84 -1.38 -1.61 4.47
CA GLY A 84 -2.18 -1.70 5.70
C GLY A 84 -1.45 -2.36 6.88
N LEU A 85 -0.15 -2.62 6.78
CA LEU A 85 0.66 -3.25 7.82
C LEU A 85 1.71 -2.28 8.37
N SER A 86 2.15 -2.54 9.61
CA SER A 86 3.29 -1.86 10.19
C SER A 86 4.59 -2.55 9.79
N LEU A 87 5.52 -1.80 9.20
CA LEU A 87 6.86 -2.31 8.92
C LEU A 87 7.71 -2.50 10.18
N SER A 88 7.31 -1.93 11.32
CA SER A 88 8.00 -2.16 12.60
C SER A 88 7.88 -3.60 13.08
N GLY A 89 6.88 -4.34 12.60
CA GLY A 89 6.68 -5.76 12.91
C GLY A 89 7.41 -6.71 11.95
N LEU A 90 8.23 -6.19 11.03
CA LEU A 90 9.01 -7.01 10.12
C LEU A 90 10.07 -7.79 10.89
N SER A 91 10.07 -9.11 10.75
CA SER A 91 11.08 -9.94 11.40
C SER A 91 12.43 -9.85 10.67
N GLU A 92 13.51 -10.13 11.39
CA GLU A 92 14.84 -10.25 10.79
C GLU A 92 14.86 -11.36 9.72
N ALA A 93 14.18 -12.48 9.99
CA ALA A 93 14.06 -13.59 9.05
C ALA A 93 13.38 -13.17 7.73
N ASP A 94 12.28 -12.41 7.79
CA ASP A 94 11.60 -11.88 6.59
C ASP A 94 12.48 -10.89 5.84
N SER A 95 13.25 -10.07 6.57
CA SER A 95 14.17 -9.08 5.98
C SER A 95 15.31 -9.76 5.21
N ILE A 96 15.87 -10.83 5.78
CA ILE A 96 16.89 -11.67 5.13
C ILE A 96 16.29 -12.37 3.90
N LEU A 97 15.09 -12.95 4.05
CA LEU A 97 14.41 -13.69 2.98
C LEU A 97 14.09 -12.80 1.77
N MET A 98 13.61 -11.56 2.01
CA MET A 98 13.34 -10.59 0.94
C MET A 98 14.59 -10.15 0.18
N GLY A 99 15.71 -10.03 0.89
CA GLY A 99 16.93 -9.42 0.38
C GLY A 99 16.84 -7.88 0.27
N PRO A 100 18.00 -7.22 0.10
CA PRO A 100 18.11 -5.76 0.22
C PRO A 100 17.34 -4.99 -0.87
N GLN A 101 17.22 -5.54 -2.08
CA GLN A 101 16.53 -4.88 -3.19
C GLN A 101 15.03 -4.72 -2.91
N TYR A 102 14.36 -5.82 -2.57
CA TYR A 102 12.92 -5.81 -2.29
C TYR A 102 12.60 -5.16 -0.96
N LEU A 103 13.46 -5.30 0.04
CA LEU A 103 13.34 -4.58 1.30
C LEU A 103 13.35 -3.06 1.07
N ARG A 104 14.35 -2.54 0.34
CA ARG A 104 14.43 -1.12 0.00
C ARG A 104 13.18 -0.65 -0.74
N ARG A 105 12.73 -1.38 -1.75
CA ARG A 105 11.53 -1.02 -2.53
C ARG A 105 10.28 -0.93 -1.64
N LEU A 106 10.10 -1.86 -0.72
CA LEU A 106 8.98 -1.88 0.22
C LEU A 106 9.01 -0.63 1.14
N PHE A 107 10.15 -0.32 1.75
CA PHE A 107 10.28 0.87 2.58
C PHE A 107 10.05 2.17 1.81
N PHE A 108 10.60 2.27 0.60
CA PHE A 108 10.40 3.45 -0.26
C PHE A 108 8.95 3.60 -0.70
N LEU A 109 8.21 2.51 -0.93
CA LEU A 109 6.78 2.56 -1.19
C LEU A 109 6.03 3.16 0.02
N HIS A 110 6.26 2.64 1.23
CA HIS A 110 5.58 3.12 2.44
C HIS A 110 5.93 4.60 2.74
N LEU A 111 7.22 4.92 2.84
CA LEU A 111 7.70 6.27 3.13
C LEU A 111 7.33 7.26 2.02
N GLY A 112 7.46 6.83 0.76
CA GLY A 112 7.10 7.64 -0.41
C GLY A 112 5.64 8.04 -0.41
N ARG A 113 4.74 7.12 -0.03
CA ARG A 113 3.31 7.42 0.09
C ARG A 113 2.98 8.35 1.25
N ILE A 114 3.63 8.21 2.41
CA ILE A 114 3.47 9.14 3.54
C ILE A 114 3.92 10.54 3.14
N ASN A 115 5.09 10.65 2.49
CA ASN A 115 5.62 11.91 2.00
C ASN A 115 4.71 12.52 0.93
N ALA A 116 4.17 11.71 0.02
CA ALA A 116 3.20 12.16 -0.96
C ALA A 116 1.92 12.68 -0.30
N LEU A 117 1.38 11.96 0.70
CA LEU A 117 0.19 12.35 1.45
C LEU A 117 0.39 13.72 2.11
N ARG A 118 1.54 13.92 2.75
CA ARG A 118 1.92 15.22 3.35
C ARG A 118 1.95 16.34 2.31
N ARG A 119 2.54 16.09 1.14
CA ARG A 119 2.62 17.09 0.04
C ARG A 119 1.25 17.44 -0.52
N VAL A 120 0.43 16.44 -0.87
CA VAL A 120 -0.87 16.70 -1.51
C VAL A 120 -1.85 17.39 -0.56
N THR A 121 -1.70 17.19 0.76
CA THR A 121 -2.54 17.84 1.79
C THR A 121 -1.96 19.16 2.31
N ASP A 122 -0.77 19.57 1.87
CA ASP A 122 -0.03 20.68 2.49
C ASP A 122 -0.72 22.02 2.35
N ALA A 123 -1.21 22.32 1.14
CA ALA A 123 -1.87 23.58 0.84
C ALA A 123 -3.38 23.50 1.14
N PRO A 124 -3.94 24.37 2.01
CA PRO A 124 -5.37 24.54 2.18
C PRO A 124 -6.04 25.12 0.92
N PRO A 125 -7.38 25.17 0.86
CA PRO A 125 -8.10 25.81 -0.23
C PRO A 125 -7.67 27.27 -0.39
N GLN A 126 -7.56 27.73 -1.64
CA GLN A 126 -7.24 29.13 -1.91
C GLN A 126 -8.36 30.03 -1.37
N GLY A 127 -7.99 31.16 -0.78
CA GLY A 127 -8.96 32.18 -0.41
C GLY A 127 -9.63 32.77 -1.66
N HIS A 128 -10.82 33.33 -1.48
CA HIS A 128 -11.48 34.16 -2.50
C HIS A 128 -11.37 35.65 -2.15
N SER A 129 -11.70 36.52 -3.10
CA SER A 129 -11.81 37.97 -2.90
C SER A 129 -12.81 38.30 -1.79
N GLU A 130 -12.64 39.42 -1.10
CA GLU A 130 -13.50 39.77 0.02
C GLU A 130 -14.96 39.93 -0.43
N VAL A 131 -15.86 39.25 0.27
CA VAL A 131 -17.31 39.35 0.10
C VAL A 131 -17.89 39.68 1.46
N SER A 132 -18.90 40.54 1.51
CA SER A 132 -19.56 40.94 2.76
C SER A 132 -20.11 39.76 3.58
N SER A 133 -20.36 38.62 2.94
CA SER A 133 -20.87 37.39 3.54
C SER A 133 -19.79 36.50 4.19
N CYS A 134 -18.50 36.82 4.07
CA CYS A 134 -17.40 35.97 4.56
C CYS A 134 -16.30 36.76 5.29
N SER A 135 -16.20 36.57 6.60
CA SER A 135 -15.18 37.24 7.41
C SER A 135 -13.80 36.59 7.28
N ALA A 136 -12.74 37.36 7.55
CA ALA A 136 -11.39 36.81 7.64
C ALA A 136 -11.26 35.72 8.73
N ALA A 137 -12.05 35.81 9.81
CA ALA A 137 -12.08 34.82 10.87
C ALA A 137 -12.64 33.47 10.38
N GLN A 138 -13.74 33.49 9.61
CA GLN A 138 -14.30 32.28 9.00
C GLN A 138 -13.31 31.61 8.04
N ARG A 139 -12.61 32.40 7.21
CA ARG A 139 -11.57 31.89 6.30
C ARG A 139 -10.41 31.22 7.05
N ARG A 140 -9.91 31.85 8.13
CA ARG A 140 -8.86 31.26 8.99
C ARG A 140 -9.34 29.98 9.68
N HIS A 141 -10.59 29.97 10.16
CA HIS A 141 -11.16 28.78 10.78
C HIS A 141 -11.16 27.58 9.82
N LEU A 142 -11.56 27.78 8.56
CA LEU A 142 -11.50 26.72 7.53
C LEU A 142 -10.07 26.23 7.27
N GLN A 143 -9.07 27.12 7.27
CA GLN A 143 -7.67 26.71 7.16
C GLN A 143 -7.20 25.88 8.36
N HIS A 144 -7.63 26.24 9.57
CA HIS A 144 -7.37 25.44 10.77
C HIS A 144 -8.00 24.06 10.68
N LEU A 145 -9.27 23.96 10.25
CA LEU A 145 -9.95 22.68 10.04
C LEU A 145 -9.27 21.82 8.96
N TRP A 146 -8.78 22.44 7.89
CA TRP A 146 -8.00 21.73 6.86
C TRP A 146 -6.72 21.13 7.46
N ASN A 147 -5.97 21.92 8.23
CA ASN A 147 -4.76 21.47 8.89
C ASN A 147 -5.05 20.37 9.93
N ALA A 148 -6.18 20.46 10.63
CA ALA A 148 -6.65 19.41 11.52
C ALA A 148 -6.93 18.10 10.75
N GLY A 149 -7.64 18.16 9.62
CA GLY A 149 -7.91 17.00 8.76
C GLY A 149 -6.62 16.35 8.21
N LYS A 150 -5.64 17.17 7.79
CA LYS A 150 -4.29 16.71 7.45
C LYS A 150 -3.62 15.99 8.61
N GLY A 151 -3.68 16.57 9.82
CA GLY A 151 -3.14 15.97 11.04
C GLY A 151 -3.78 14.60 11.32
N THR A 152 -5.11 14.52 11.27
CA THR A 152 -5.87 13.28 11.45
C THR A 152 -5.42 12.19 10.48
N LEU A 153 -5.21 12.51 9.20
CA LEU A 153 -4.73 11.56 8.19
C LEU A 153 -3.32 11.05 8.49
N LEU A 154 -2.39 11.96 8.79
CA LEU A 154 -0.98 11.63 9.00
C LEU A 154 -0.74 10.85 10.31
N MET A 155 -1.61 11.03 11.31
CA MET A 155 -1.51 10.36 12.61
C MET A 155 -2.25 9.01 12.66
N ARG A 156 -2.89 8.57 11.57
CA ARG A 156 -3.46 7.22 11.50
C ARG A 156 -2.36 6.15 11.69
N PRO A 157 -2.69 4.92 12.10
CA PRO A 157 -1.71 3.83 12.18
C PRO A 157 -1.02 3.52 10.85
N PHE A 158 -1.76 3.62 9.74
CA PHE A 158 -1.29 3.30 8.38
C PHE A 158 -1.57 4.44 7.40
N PRO A 159 -0.90 5.60 7.53
CA PRO A 159 -1.19 6.77 6.71
C PRO A 159 -0.93 6.50 5.22
N GLN A 160 0.04 5.65 4.90
CA GLN A 160 0.31 5.18 3.53
C GLN A 160 -0.88 4.44 2.89
N ASN A 161 -1.77 3.85 3.68
CA ASN A 161 -2.94 3.11 3.20
C ASN A 161 -4.18 3.99 3.00
N THR A 162 -4.04 5.32 3.10
CA THR A 162 -5.14 6.26 2.88
C THR A 162 -5.74 6.06 1.47
N SER A 163 -7.07 5.87 1.41
CA SER A 163 -7.84 5.78 0.18
C SER A 163 -8.30 7.16 -0.31
N VAL A 164 -8.78 7.25 -1.55
CA VAL A 164 -9.43 8.47 -2.06
C VAL A 164 -10.69 8.79 -1.25
N GLN A 165 -11.46 7.76 -0.88
CA GLN A 165 -12.67 7.91 -0.06
C GLN A 165 -12.37 8.56 1.29
N ASP A 166 -11.26 8.19 1.94
CA ASP A 166 -10.84 8.80 3.20
C ASP A 166 -10.64 10.31 3.07
N LEU A 167 -10.02 10.76 1.96
CA LEU A 167 -9.80 12.18 1.69
C LEU A 167 -11.13 12.91 1.48
N VAL A 168 -12.05 12.31 0.71
CA VAL A 168 -13.37 12.90 0.44
C VAL A 168 -14.20 13.00 1.72
N VAL A 169 -14.18 11.97 2.57
CA VAL A 169 -14.91 11.98 3.85
C VAL A 169 -14.33 13.02 4.80
N ILE A 170 -13.01 13.05 4.99
CA ILE A 170 -12.37 13.97 5.93
C ILE A 170 -12.49 15.43 5.47
N PHE A 171 -12.21 15.71 4.20
CA PHE A 171 -12.23 17.09 3.72
C PHE A 171 -13.61 17.56 3.28
N GLY A 172 -14.50 16.64 2.91
CA GLY A 172 -15.88 16.96 2.52
C GLY A 172 -16.72 17.50 3.68
N SER A 173 -16.42 17.13 4.92
CA SER A 173 -17.11 17.67 6.10
C SER A 173 -16.95 19.19 6.23
N LEU A 174 -15.84 19.76 5.75
CA LEU A 174 -15.59 21.21 5.79
C LEU A 174 -16.60 22.01 4.96
N ILE A 175 -17.29 21.40 4.00
CA ILE A 175 -18.33 22.06 3.20
C ILE A 175 -19.52 22.47 4.09
N GLY A 176 -19.82 21.66 5.13
CA GLY A 176 -20.87 21.94 6.12
C GLY A 176 -20.50 23.04 7.11
N GLU A 177 -19.20 23.28 7.32
CA GLU A 177 -18.67 24.23 8.31
C GLU A 177 -18.74 25.70 7.87
N THR A 178 -19.29 25.98 6.68
CA THR A 178 -19.43 27.33 6.15
C THR A 178 -20.73 27.51 5.39
N SER A 179 -21.33 28.70 5.50
CA SER A 179 -22.49 29.14 4.71
C SER A 179 -22.09 29.94 3.46
N CYS A 180 -20.83 30.34 3.34
CA CYS A 180 -20.32 31.10 2.18
C CYS A 180 -20.18 30.19 0.95
N LEU A 181 -20.85 30.56 -0.13
CA LEU A 181 -20.86 29.78 -1.38
C LEU A 181 -19.49 29.76 -2.06
N GLU A 182 -18.74 30.86 -1.98
CA GLU A 182 -17.39 30.97 -2.53
C GLU A 182 -16.41 30.07 -1.77
N CYS A 183 -16.47 30.03 -0.43
CA CYS A 183 -15.69 29.09 0.37
C CYS A 183 -16.00 27.63 -0.01
N ARG A 184 -17.28 27.28 -0.16
CA ARG A 184 -17.69 25.93 -0.57
C ARG A 184 -17.12 25.56 -1.93
N ALA A 185 -17.21 26.48 -2.91
CA ALA A 185 -16.66 26.25 -4.24
C ALA A 185 -15.13 26.04 -4.21
N GLN A 186 -14.40 26.85 -3.43
CA GLN A 186 -12.95 26.71 -3.27
C GLN A 186 -12.56 25.38 -2.58
N ILE A 187 -13.30 24.99 -1.53
CA ILE A 187 -13.10 23.70 -0.85
C ILE A 187 -13.34 22.53 -1.83
N GLN A 188 -14.46 22.53 -2.54
CA GLN A 188 -14.78 21.50 -3.52
C GLN A 188 -13.74 21.40 -4.63
N ALA A 189 -13.32 22.53 -5.20
CA ALA A 189 -12.26 22.58 -6.20
C ALA A 189 -10.94 22.03 -5.66
N ARG A 190 -10.60 22.37 -4.41
CA ARG A 190 -9.38 21.87 -3.76
C ARG A 190 -9.44 20.38 -3.48
N ILE A 191 -10.57 19.84 -3.02
CA ILE A 191 -10.79 18.41 -2.83
C ILE A 191 -10.66 17.67 -4.17
N GLY A 192 -11.24 18.22 -5.24
CA GLY A 192 -11.11 17.64 -6.59
C GLY A 192 -9.65 17.48 -7.02
N ARG A 193 -8.83 18.54 -6.86
CA ARG A 193 -7.38 18.48 -7.12
C ARG A 193 -6.67 17.50 -6.20
N LEU A 194 -6.97 17.52 -4.91
CA LEU A 194 -6.40 16.60 -3.93
C LEU A 194 -6.65 15.12 -4.30
N VAL A 195 -7.87 14.78 -4.71
CA VAL A 195 -8.25 13.44 -5.16
C VAL A 195 -7.51 13.05 -6.44
N GLN A 196 -7.40 13.97 -7.40
CA GLN A 196 -6.66 13.74 -8.63
C GLN A 196 -5.16 13.52 -8.38
N ASP A 197 -4.56 14.33 -7.50
CA ASP A 197 -3.15 14.20 -7.15
C ASP A 197 -2.89 12.91 -6.38
N TRP A 198 -3.77 12.54 -5.45
CA TRP A 198 -3.63 11.32 -4.66
C TRP A 198 -3.83 10.05 -5.49
N SER A 199 -4.74 10.04 -6.46
CA SER A 199 -4.97 8.89 -7.33
C SER A 199 -3.77 8.55 -8.22
N ARG A 200 -2.90 9.53 -8.50
CA ARG A 200 -1.65 9.35 -9.25
C ARG A 200 -0.50 8.80 -8.40
N VAL A 201 -0.64 8.80 -7.06
CA VAL A 201 0.42 8.30 -6.17
C VAL A 201 0.49 6.78 -6.25
N LYS A 202 1.67 6.27 -6.63
CA LYS A 202 1.97 4.83 -6.76
C LYS A 202 1.53 4.04 -5.52
N ARG A 203 0.85 2.90 -5.73
CA ARG A 203 0.36 1.99 -4.68
C ARG A 203 1.13 0.68 -4.57
N THR A 204 2.07 0.43 -5.47
CA THR A 204 2.88 -0.79 -5.56
C THR A 204 4.37 -0.46 -5.71
N ILE A 205 5.26 -1.44 -5.52
CA ILE A 205 6.71 -1.28 -5.75
C ILE A 205 7.10 -1.17 -7.22
#